data_AF-D2YCK8-F1
#
_entry.id   AF-D2YCK8-F1
#
_cell.length_a   1.000
_cell.length_b   1.000
_cell.length_c   1.000
_cell.angle_alpha   90.00
_cell.angle_beta   90.00
_cell.angle_gamma   90.00
#
_symmetry.space_group_name_H-M   'P 1'
#
loop_
_entity.id
_entity.type
_entity.pdbx_description
1 polymer ?
#
loop_
_entity_poly.entity_id
_entity_poly.type
_entity_poly.pdbx_seq_one_letter_code
_entity_poly.pdbx_strand_id
1 'polypeptide(L)'
;MFTLIFTGLYIVKLKPLAIFFAVATLSSHAVANQAILVPTDSAPHESSTFNVGSQSTSNTFNLAVDDLSNRVKTVVIPEHPSIKPELVAELTEVGIQQGFTVLTQSPMYLWTEDNMWLSRDSAKVFRPTKSFGNSKSEFQDFIVGLDKTSPLAILEGHHSNNSIDTQGLDDSMYSLADSYAERSGAELVKTFSIIDGGNMLVGHREDGSQYVLVGRDSVLQTALLYTRYENERVEAKKQQMEKTGGFTLSIAKLKIHNIELDNYIQSNNDPEIDRMMLEALGLLPFNLDSLEKQMEYAKLVRAKYKLLPFSQDESNIIIDESKLNTVREKIKSRYEELLGGPLPKEFDWENELKKAYKNLTYAANHTSDFDLSLIDDKVRTMASDPILQKHYVPMLEAGGQMRKGLPDSEARAIAKRFIAMTEIVEEKMAEELGVTRDNLIILTQPGFHIDMQLRPLENGKVLINDYEHNKAIVKSAANNPSITEDERVELQNALTELDNQAKYYNEIHKKIRQQLTEAGLTPVRTAGAFHVGEKNVNWMNGIMGTGNSKFYITNASSVSVLNDAFQQWIQHTVPGISVYFVGKEASSDIFRRNLNQAEALLFAQGGLDCVTIHFE
;
A
#
# COMPACT_ATOMS: atom_id res chain seq x y z
N MET A 1 36.77 -22.56 -43.36
CA MET A 1 38.22 -22.53 -43.61
C MET A 1 38.90 -22.89 -42.28
N PHE A 2 39.71 -23.97 -42.25
CA PHE A 2 40.59 -24.47 -41.17
C PHE A 2 40.24 -24.19 -39.67
N THR A 3 39.85 -25.19 -38.87
CA THR A 3 40.68 -25.98 -37.88
C THR A 3 41.24 -25.16 -36.70
N LEU A 4 41.50 -25.66 -35.47
CA LEU A 4 41.93 -26.99 -34.97
C LEU A 4 41.72 -26.99 -33.41
N ILE A 5 41.24 -28.05 -32.71
CA ILE A 5 41.98 -29.03 -31.87
C ILE A 5 40.89 -29.79 -31.05
N PHE A 6 40.58 -31.10 -31.21
CA PHE A 6 41.26 -32.34 -30.72
C PHE A 6 41.50 -32.40 -29.19
N THR A 7 41.42 -33.50 -28.43
CA THR A 7 41.39 -34.99 -28.57
C THR A 7 40.84 -35.54 -27.23
N GLY A 8 40.36 -36.77 -26.98
CA GLY A 8 40.14 -38.03 -27.73
C GLY A 8 39.37 -39.01 -26.80
N LEU A 9 38.54 -39.93 -27.29
CA LEU A 9 38.83 -41.37 -27.49
C LEU A 9 39.38 -42.14 -26.26
N TYR A 10 38.88 -43.33 -25.84
CA TYR A 10 37.77 -44.18 -26.31
C TYR A 10 37.54 -45.36 -25.30
N ILE A 11 36.71 -46.34 -25.70
CA ILE A 11 36.55 -47.73 -25.17
C ILE A 11 35.32 -47.98 -24.26
N VAL A 12 34.43 -48.82 -24.80
CA VAL A 12 33.26 -49.45 -24.15
C VAL A 12 33.59 -50.90 -23.80
N LYS A 13 33.14 -51.41 -22.63
CA LYS A 13 32.79 -52.84 -22.47
C LYS A 13 31.86 -53.14 -21.27
N LEU A 14 30.64 -53.56 -21.64
CA LEU A 14 29.64 -54.46 -21.03
C LEU A 14 29.69 -54.90 -19.54
N LYS A 15 28.46 -55.07 -19.00
CA LYS A 15 28.07 -55.55 -17.64
C LYS A 15 28.48 -57.02 -17.36
N PRO A 16 28.36 -57.50 -16.10
CA PRO A 16 27.14 -58.23 -15.73
C PRO A 16 26.55 -57.90 -14.34
N LEU A 17 25.54 -58.67 -13.92
CA LEU A 17 24.55 -58.40 -12.86
C LEU A 17 24.60 -59.47 -11.75
N ALA A 18 24.57 -59.07 -10.46
CA ALA A 18 24.09 -59.83 -9.28
C ALA A 18 24.44 -59.06 -7.97
N ILE A 19 23.82 -59.15 -6.77
CA ILE A 19 22.49 -59.51 -6.22
C ILE A 19 22.69 -59.99 -4.73
N PHE A 20 21.77 -59.65 -3.82
CA PHE A 20 21.53 -60.13 -2.42
C PHE A 20 22.45 -59.71 -1.20
N PHE A 21 21.91 -58.75 -0.41
CA PHE A 21 21.52 -58.83 1.04
C PHE A 21 22.42 -58.55 2.29
N ALA A 22 21.67 -58.16 3.34
CA ALA A 22 21.94 -58.13 4.81
C ALA A 22 22.81 -56.99 5.40
N VAL A 23 22.61 -56.50 6.64
CA VAL A 23 21.42 -56.18 7.50
C VAL A 23 21.94 -55.57 8.84
N ALA A 24 21.38 -54.42 9.28
CA ALA A 24 21.40 -53.84 10.66
C ALA A 24 22.77 -53.60 11.36
N THR A 25 22.95 -52.75 12.40
CA THR A 25 22.03 -52.17 13.42
C THR A 25 22.41 -50.72 13.84
N LEU A 26 21.39 -49.93 14.22
CA LEU A 26 21.29 -48.94 15.34
C LEU A 26 22.61 -48.49 16.03
N SER A 27 22.85 -47.20 16.31
CA SER A 27 22.07 -46.27 17.16
C SER A 27 22.82 -44.89 17.25
N SER A 28 22.35 -43.76 17.81
CA SER A 28 21.01 -43.18 18.09
C SER A 28 21.12 -41.72 18.63
N HIS A 29 20.02 -40.96 18.63
CA HIS A 29 19.76 -39.66 19.30
C HIS A 29 20.53 -38.39 18.83
N ALA A 30 20.01 -37.15 18.99
CA ALA A 30 18.64 -36.59 18.92
C ALA A 30 18.72 -35.07 19.18
N VAL A 31 18.13 -34.23 18.32
CA VAL A 31 17.35 -33.03 18.72
C VAL A 31 16.27 -32.84 17.66
N ALA A 32 15.01 -32.78 18.08
CA ALA A 32 13.88 -32.53 17.18
C ALA A 32 13.45 -31.07 17.27
N ASN A 33 13.21 -30.45 16.11
CA ASN A 33 12.27 -29.35 15.95
C ASN A 33 11.50 -29.64 14.66
N GLN A 34 10.30 -30.19 14.79
CA GLN A 34 9.43 -30.47 13.65
C GLN A 34 8.74 -29.17 13.24
N ALA A 35 9.14 -28.62 12.09
CA ALA A 35 8.30 -27.68 11.38
C ALA A 35 6.98 -28.37 11.02
N ILE A 36 5.85 -27.76 11.37
CA ILE A 36 4.53 -28.26 10.96
C ILE A 36 4.37 -27.94 9.47
N LEU A 37 4.69 -28.93 8.63
CA LEU A 37 4.36 -28.92 7.21
C LEU A 37 2.85 -29.05 7.04
N VAL A 38 2.20 -27.95 6.62
CA VAL A 38 0.82 -27.97 6.14
C VAL A 38 0.81 -28.66 4.76
N PRO A 39 -0.07 -29.65 4.49
CA PRO A 39 -0.16 -30.29 3.18
C PRO A 39 -0.71 -29.33 2.12
N THR A 40 -0.11 -29.34 0.93
CA THR A 40 -0.69 -28.80 -0.30
C THR A 40 -1.57 -29.86 -0.98
N ASP A 41 -2.54 -29.41 -1.79
CA ASP A 41 -3.46 -30.19 -2.65
C ASP A 41 -4.57 -30.99 -1.92
N SER A 42 -5.83 -31.06 -2.38
CA SER A 42 -6.46 -30.54 -3.61
C SER A 42 -8.01 -30.54 -3.53
N ALA A 43 -8.68 -29.56 -4.15
CA ALA A 43 -10.00 -29.71 -4.81
C ALA A 43 -10.32 -28.45 -5.67
N PRO A 44 -10.92 -28.58 -6.87
CA PRO A 44 -11.16 -27.43 -7.75
C PRO A 44 -12.53 -26.78 -7.47
N HIS A 45 -12.50 -25.61 -6.85
CA HIS A 45 -13.45 -24.54 -7.13
C HIS A 45 -12.70 -23.37 -7.76
N GLU A 46 -13.38 -22.53 -8.53
CA GLU A 46 -12.82 -21.33 -9.15
C GLU A 46 -12.42 -20.33 -8.06
N SER A 47 -11.22 -20.50 -7.52
CA SER A 47 -10.56 -19.48 -6.74
C SER A 47 -10.26 -18.29 -7.64
N SER A 48 -10.52 -17.09 -7.14
CA SER A 48 -9.92 -15.86 -7.66
C SER A 48 -8.42 -15.78 -7.31
N THR A 49 -7.72 -16.92 -7.32
CA THR A 49 -6.28 -16.98 -7.47
C THR A 49 -5.95 -16.24 -8.74
N PHE A 50 -5.07 -15.24 -8.63
CA PHE A 50 -4.48 -14.59 -9.79
C PHE A 50 -3.57 -15.62 -10.47
N ASN A 51 -4.17 -16.43 -11.35
CA ASN A 51 -3.43 -17.43 -12.12
C ASN A 51 -2.38 -16.69 -12.93
N VAL A 52 -1.11 -17.05 -12.74
CA VAL A 52 0.01 -16.59 -13.58
C VAL A 52 -0.06 -17.30 -14.94
N GLY A 53 -1.18 -17.10 -15.64
CA GLY A 53 -1.20 -17.21 -17.08
C GLY A 53 -0.41 -16.02 -17.62
N SER A 54 0.64 -16.30 -18.39
CA SER A 54 1.42 -15.28 -19.08
C SER A 54 0.56 -14.61 -20.15
N GLN A 55 -0.33 -13.70 -19.77
CA GLN A 55 -0.81 -12.66 -20.67
C GLN A 55 0.31 -11.63 -20.86
N SER A 56 1.31 -12.08 -21.62
CA SER A 56 2.08 -11.20 -22.50
C SER A 56 1.11 -10.57 -23.50
N THR A 57 0.35 -9.60 -23.02
CA THR A 57 -0.18 -8.56 -23.89
C THR A 57 0.99 -7.65 -24.16
N SER A 58 1.49 -7.68 -25.40
CA SER A 58 2.52 -6.76 -25.89
C SER A 58 1.93 -5.36 -26.12
N ASN A 59 1.18 -4.87 -25.15
CA ASN A 59 0.64 -3.54 -25.11
C ASN A 59 1.70 -2.67 -24.44
N THR A 60 2.52 -1.97 -25.23
CA THR A 60 3.32 -0.85 -24.72
C THR A 60 2.35 0.14 -24.09
N PHE A 61 2.27 0.09 -22.77
CA PHE A 61 1.32 0.85 -22.00
C PHE A 61 1.90 2.24 -21.71
N ASN A 62 1.18 3.29 -22.12
CA ASN A 62 1.55 4.66 -21.83
C ASN A 62 0.71 5.16 -20.65
N LEU A 63 1.33 5.23 -19.48
CA LEU A 63 0.79 5.97 -18.32
C LEU A 63 0.55 7.44 -18.67
N ALA A 64 -0.36 8.09 -17.95
CA ALA A 64 -0.35 9.55 -17.83
C ALA A 64 1.02 10.02 -17.30
N VAL A 65 1.44 11.23 -17.67
CA VAL A 65 2.82 11.72 -17.50
C VAL A 65 2.81 13.06 -16.77
N ASP A 66 3.72 13.26 -15.82
CA ASP A 66 3.74 14.44 -14.93
C ASP A 66 4.82 15.47 -15.30
N ASP A 67 5.52 15.24 -16.41
CA ASP A 67 6.62 16.06 -16.91
C ASP A 67 6.23 17.01 -18.05
N LEU A 68 7.18 17.85 -18.46
CA LEU A 68 7.02 18.84 -19.55
C LEU A 68 6.88 18.25 -20.97
N SER A 69 6.85 16.92 -21.13
CA SER A 69 6.50 16.27 -22.40
C SER A 69 5.01 15.95 -22.49
N ASN A 70 4.28 15.93 -21.36
CA ASN A 70 2.82 15.80 -21.36
C ASN A 70 2.22 16.98 -22.15
N ARG A 71 1.47 16.68 -23.21
CA ARG A 71 0.74 17.67 -23.99
C ARG A 71 -0.71 17.79 -23.52
N VAL A 72 -0.93 18.38 -22.35
CA VAL A 72 -2.25 18.46 -21.73
C VAL A 72 -3.31 19.06 -22.68
N LYS A 73 -4.34 18.27 -23.01
CA LYS A 73 -5.57 18.67 -23.71
C LYS A 73 -6.77 18.86 -22.79
N THR A 74 -6.81 18.18 -21.65
CA THR A 74 -7.94 18.21 -20.72
C THR A 74 -7.48 18.14 -19.27
N VAL A 75 -8.09 18.95 -18.41
CA VAL A 75 -8.03 18.85 -16.96
C VAL A 75 -9.45 18.57 -16.43
N VAL A 76 -9.62 17.52 -15.63
CA VAL A 76 -10.89 17.16 -14.99
C VAL A 76 -10.78 17.38 -13.48
N ILE A 77 -11.82 17.93 -12.88
CA ILE A 77 -11.92 18.18 -11.43
C ILE A 77 -13.24 17.63 -10.88
N PRO A 78 -13.28 17.17 -9.61
CA PRO A 78 -14.48 16.63 -8.99
C PRO A 78 -15.51 17.73 -8.68
N GLU A 79 -16.78 17.44 -8.92
CA GLU A 79 -17.89 18.26 -8.44
C GLU A 79 -18.06 18.10 -6.91
N HIS A 80 -17.31 18.87 -6.13
CA HIS A 80 -17.27 18.75 -4.67
C HIS A 80 -17.45 20.11 -3.96
N PRO A 81 -18.19 20.22 -2.85
CA PRO A 81 -18.43 21.50 -2.13
C PRO A 81 -17.18 22.27 -1.65
N SER A 82 -16.03 21.60 -1.55
CA SER A 82 -14.75 22.22 -1.22
C SER A 82 -14.07 22.89 -2.42
N ILE A 83 -14.44 22.52 -3.64
CA ILE A 83 -13.98 23.16 -4.87
C ILE A 83 -14.91 24.33 -5.17
N LYS A 84 -14.43 25.55 -4.92
CA LYS A 84 -15.17 26.78 -5.20
C LYS A 84 -15.16 27.12 -6.70
N PRO A 85 -16.22 27.72 -7.25
CA PRO A 85 -16.31 28.11 -8.65
C PRO A 85 -15.16 29.00 -9.14
N GLU A 86 -14.55 29.77 -8.25
CA GLU A 86 -13.43 30.68 -8.51
C GLU A 86 -12.20 29.91 -9.01
N LEU A 87 -11.81 28.81 -8.35
CA LEU A 87 -10.73 27.93 -8.84
C LEU A 87 -11.07 27.30 -10.20
N VAL A 88 -12.33 26.92 -10.42
CA VAL A 88 -12.77 26.38 -11.73
C VAL A 88 -12.61 27.44 -12.82
N ALA A 89 -12.97 28.68 -12.53
CA ALA A 89 -12.82 29.80 -13.46
C ALA A 89 -11.35 30.15 -13.72
N GLU A 90 -10.50 30.17 -12.69
CA GLU A 90 -9.05 30.36 -12.84
C GLU A 90 -8.43 29.26 -13.72
N LEU A 91 -8.72 27.98 -13.45
CA LEU A 91 -8.24 26.86 -14.27
C LEU A 91 -8.76 26.96 -15.71
N THR A 92 -10.01 27.37 -15.91
CA THR A 92 -10.63 27.54 -17.25
C THR A 92 -9.90 28.63 -18.05
N GLU A 93 -9.54 29.75 -17.41
CA GLU A 93 -8.77 30.82 -18.04
C GLU A 93 -7.35 30.35 -18.42
N VAL A 94 -6.68 29.57 -17.56
CA VAL A 94 -5.40 28.92 -17.92
C VAL A 94 -5.59 27.97 -19.11
N GLY A 95 -6.69 27.21 -19.14
CA GLY A 95 -7.05 26.32 -20.25
C GLY A 95 -7.24 27.07 -21.57
N ILE A 96 -7.92 28.22 -21.56
CA ILE A 96 -8.07 29.09 -22.73
C ILE A 96 -6.69 29.58 -23.23
N GLN A 97 -5.81 29.99 -22.32
CA GLN A 97 -4.47 30.49 -22.67
C GLN A 97 -3.54 29.39 -23.20
N GLN A 98 -3.62 28.17 -22.65
CA GLN A 98 -2.76 27.06 -23.03
C GLN A 98 -3.37 26.11 -24.07
N GLY A 99 -4.66 26.25 -24.41
CA GLY A 99 -5.33 25.41 -25.41
C GLY A 99 -5.81 24.05 -24.89
N PHE A 100 -6.13 23.94 -23.59
CA PHE A 100 -6.74 22.76 -22.98
C PHE A 100 -8.15 23.06 -22.44
N THR A 101 -8.96 22.02 -22.25
CA THR A 101 -10.33 22.13 -21.72
C THR A 101 -10.36 21.80 -20.23
N VAL A 102 -11.15 22.52 -19.44
CA VAL A 102 -11.44 22.16 -18.04
C VAL A 102 -12.85 21.59 -17.94
N LEU A 103 -13.00 20.46 -17.24
CA LEU A 103 -14.27 19.75 -17.03
C LEU A 103 -14.52 19.51 -15.54
N THR A 104 -15.77 19.65 -15.10
CA THR A 104 -16.21 19.15 -13.79
C THR A 104 -16.93 17.81 -13.98
N GLN A 105 -16.74 16.85 -13.07
CA GLN A 105 -17.37 15.53 -13.18
C GLN A 105 -17.72 14.88 -11.83
N SER A 106 -18.72 13.99 -11.86
CA SER A 106 -19.25 13.24 -10.71
C SER A 106 -19.75 11.84 -11.10
N PRO A 107 -19.61 10.81 -10.24
CA PRO A 107 -18.98 10.85 -8.92
C PRO A 107 -17.46 10.66 -9.06
N MET A 108 -16.73 11.53 -8.38
CA MET A 108 -15.28 11.45 -8.20
C MET A 108 -14.99 11.75 -6.73
N TYR A 109 -13.89 11.21 -6.21
CA TYR A 109 -13.45 11.59 -4.87
C TYR A 109 -12.91 13.02 -4.89
N LEU A 110 -12.83 13.71 -3.75
CA LEU A 110 -12.16 15.02 -3.75
C LEU A 110 -10.67 14.84 -4.07
N TRP A 111 -10.02 13.80 -3.54
CA TRP A 111 -8.67 13.39 -3.97
C TRP A 111 -8.79 12.35 -5.09
N THR A 112 -9.16 12.83 -6.27
CA THR A 112 -9.47 11.97 -7.42
C THR A 112 -8.24 11.43 -8.14
N GLU A 113 -7.07 12.01 -7.89
CA GLU A 113 -5.78 11.51 -8.38
C GLU A 113 -5.32 10.39 -7.43
N ASP A 114 -5.27 10.68 -6.13
CA ASP A 114 -4.99 9.71 -5.05
C ASP A 114 -5.64 8.33 -5.24
N ASN A 115 -6.90 8.26 -5.70
CA ASN A 115 -7.67 7.01 -5.73
C ASN A 115 -7.63 6.21 -7.05
N MET A 116 -6.96 6.71 -8.09
CA MET A 116 -6.77 5.99 -9.35
C MET A 116 -5.64 6.60 -10.18
N TRP A 117 -4.90 5.77 -10.91
CA TRP A 117 -4.02 6.26 -11.97
C TRP A 117 -4.54 5.83 -13.34
N LEU A 118 -4.08 6.49 -14.39
CA LEU A 118 -4.77 6.49 -15.68
C LEU A 118 -3.80 6.26 -16.83
N SER A 119 -4.34 5.78 -17.95
CA SER A 119 -3.62 5.81 -19.21
C SER A 119 -3.55 7.23 -19.78
N ARG A 120 -2.49 7.51 -20.54
CA ARG A 120 -2.24 8.78 -21.25
C ARG A 120 -3.42 9.24 -22.12
N ASP A 121 -4.13 8.27 -22.70
CA ASP A 121 -5.28 8.47 -23.59
C ASP A 121 -6.64 8.44 -22.88
N SER A 122 -6.66 8.41 -21.54
CA SER A 122 -7.85 8.28 -20.69
C SER A 122 -8.67 6.99 -20.89
N ALA A 123 -8.24 6.08 -21.77
CA ALA A 123 -9.00 4.89 -22.15
C ALA A 123 -9.01 3.79 -21.06
N LYS A 124 -8.13 3.88 -20.05
CA LYS A 124 -8.04 2.92 -18.94
C LYS A 124 -7.94 3.64 -17.60
N VAL A 125 -8.65 3.11 -16.61
CA VAL A 125 -8.59 3.52 -15.19
C VAL A 125 -8.02 2.37 -14.38
N PHE A 126 -6.94 2.62 -13.66
CA PHE A 126 -6.24 1.64 -12.85
C PHE A 126 -6.55 1.83 -11.37
N ARG A 127 -6.77 0.72 -10.67
CA ARG A 127 -7.00 0.70 -9.23
C ARG A 127 -6.58 -0.62 -8.59
N PRO A 128 -6.09 -0.63 -7.35
CA PRO A 128 -5.76 -1.86 -6.64
C PRO A 128 -6.99 -2.76 -6.47
N THR A 129 -6.88 -4.06 -6.76
CA THR A 129 -7.99 -5.03 -6.75
C THR A 129 -8.64 -5.13 -5.38
N LYS A 130 -7.87 -4.90 -4.32
CA LYS A 130 -8.31 -4.90 -2.92
C LYS A 130 -7.87 -3.59 -2.28
N SER A 131 -8.73 -3.00 -1.45
CA SER A 131 -8.29 -1.93 -0.58
C SER A 131 -7.33 -2.44 0.49
N PHE A 132 -6.46 -1.56 0.97
CA PHE A 132 -5.80 -1.77 2.26
C PHE A 132 -6.85 -1.70 3.39
N GLY A 133 -7.88 -0.86 3.21
CA GLY A 133 -9.08 -0.84 4.06
C GLY A 133 -8.74 -0.51 5.51
N ASN A 134 -9.32 -1.26 6.46
CA ASN A 134 -9.02 -1.10 7.89
C ASN A 134 -7.57 -1.48 8.25
N SER A 135 -6.76 -2.05 7.36
CA SER A 135 -5.36 -2.40 7.64
C SER A 135 -4.42 -1.21 7.77
N LYS A 136 -4.87 0.06 7.62
CA LYS A 136 -4.06 1.24 8.00
C LYS A 136 -3.44 1.08 9.39
N SER A 137 -4.17 0.53 10.37
CA SER A 137 -3.62 0.24 11.70
C SER A 137 -2.56 -0.86 11.68
N GLU A 138 -2.67 -1.86 10.81
CA GLU A 138 -1.66 -2.94 10.67
C GLU A 138 -0.34 -2.41 10.11
N PHE A 139 -0.38 -1.46 9.16
CA PHE A 139 0.82 -0.77 8.69
C PHE A 139 1.40 0.16 9.75
N GLN A 140 0.56 0.91 10.47
CA GLN A 140 1.01 1.74 11.59
C GLN A 140 1.67 0.90 12.68
N ASP A 141 1.08 -0.24 13.05
CA ASP A 141 1.68 -1.20 14.01
C ASP A 141 3.02 -1.76 13.48
N PHE A 142 3.13 -2.06 12.19
CA PHE A 142 4.39 -2.48 11.54
C PHE A 142 5.46 -1.38 11.63
N ILE A 143 5.12 -0.14 11.29
CA ILE A 143 6.02 1.02 11.36
C ILE A 143 6.42 1.36 12.80
N VAL A 144 5.54 1.16 13.78
CA VAL A 144 5.87 1.37 15.22
C VAL A 144 7.01 0.45 15.67
N GLY A 145 7.22 -0.71 15.03
CA GLY A 145 8.36 -1.60 15.27
C GLY A 145 9.70 -1.13 14.66
N LEU A 146 9.75 -0.01 13.94
CA LEU A 146 10.96 0.50 13.32
C LEU A 146 12.04 0.88 14.35
N ASP A 147 13.19 0.21 14.31
CA ASP A 147 14.39 0.63 15.06
C ASP A 147 14.99 1.88 14.42
N LYS A 148 14.59 3.05 14.93
CA LYS A 148 15.08 4.37 14.48
C LYS A 148 16.56 4.62 14.77
N THR A 149 17.24 3.74 15.52
CA THR A 149 18.70 3.78 15.70
C THR A 149 19.46 3.02 14.61
N SER A 150 18.76 2.19 13.83
CA SER A 150 19.29 1.52 12.65
C SER A 150 19.66 2.54 11.57
N PRO A 151 20.84 2.44 10.93
CA PRO A 151 21.15 3.26 9.75
C PRO A 151 20.25 2.93 8.56
N LEU A 152 19.56 1.77 8.57
CA LEU A 152 18.56 1.40 7.56
C LEU A 152 17.18 2.02 7.83
N ALA A 153 16.94 2.65 8.99
CA ALA A 153 15.68 3.34 9.26
C ALA A 153 15.35 4.40 8.20
N ILE A 154 16.40 5.01 7.62
CA ILE A 154 16.26 6.01 6.56
C ILE A 154 15.64 5.47 5.27
N LEU A 155 15.64 4.15 5.05
CA LEU A 155 14.95 3.56 3.89
C LEU A 155 13.44 3.78 4.01
N GLU A 156 12.90 3.73 5.23
CA GLU A 156 11.46 3.87 5.52
C GLU A 156 10.98 5.33 5.56
N GLY A 157 11.79 6.28 5.06
CA GLY A 157 11.36 7.64 4.80
C GLY A 157 10.96 8.43 6.04
N HIS A 158 9.87 9.19 5.93
CA HIS A 158 9.26 9.99 7.01
C HIS A 158 8.93 9.17 8.29
N HIS A 159 8.86 7.85 8.20
CA HIS A 159 8.73 6.98 9.37
C HIS A 159 9.99 6.92 10.25
N SER A 160 11.19 7.09 9.66
CA SER A 160 12.44 7.28 10.44
C SER A 160 12.35 8.48 11.37
N ASN A 161 11.50 9.43 11.00
CA ASN A 161 11.29 10.72 11.62
C ASN A 161 10.11 10.75 12.63
N ASN A 162 9.49 9.60 12.92
CA ASN A 162 8.33 9.42 13.81
C ASN A 162 6.96 9.76 13.22
N SER A 163 6.82 10.08 11.94
CA SER A 163 5.49 10.07 11.32
C SER A 163 4.97 8.63 11.22
N ILE A 164 3.67 8.45 11.41
CA ILE A 164 2.92 7.21 11.13
C ILE A 164 1.86 7.45 10.05
N ASP A 165 1.96 8.59 9.37
CA ASP A 165 1.04 9.01 8.33
C ASP A 165 1.35 8.20 7.08
N THR A 166 0.34 7.55 6.53
CA THR A 166 0.48 6.72 5.34
C THR A 166 -0.87 6.70 4.62
N GLN A 167 -0.84 6.43 3.32
CA GLN A 167 -2.05 6.30 2.52
C GLN A 167 -2.60 4.87 2.62
N GLY A 168 -3.15 4.30 1.57
CA GLY A 168 -3.88 3.03 1.59
C GLY A 168 -5.38 3.30 1.69
N LEU A 169 -5.96 3.71 0.57
CA LEU A 169 -7.37 4.08 0.48
C LEU A 169 -8.31 2.89 0.75
N ASP A 170 -9.57 3.18 1.06
CA ASP A 170 -10.58 2.18 1.40
C ASP A 170 -11.48 1.76 0.21
N ASP A 171 -12.29 0.72 0.42
CA ASP A 171 -13.21 0.20 -0.62
C ASP A 171 -14.18 1.26 -1.14
N SER A 172 -14.55 2.27 -0.34
CA SER A 172 -15.46 3.34 -0.78
C SER A 172 -14.77 4.32 -1.73
N MET A 173 -13.50 4.64 -1.46
CA MET A 173 -12.69 5.50 -2.31
C MET A 173 -12.36 4.82 -3.64
N TYR A 174 -12.05 3.52 -3.65
CA TYR A 174 -11.86 2.77 -4.90
C TYR A 174 -13.18 2.52 -5.66
N SER A 175 -14.34 2.45 -4.99
CA SER A 175 -15.65 2.38 -5.66
C SER A 175 -15.97 3.64 -6.47
N LEU A 176 -15.37 4.80 -6.13
CA LEU A 176 -15.47 6.03 -6.93
C LEU A 176 -14.62 5.93 -8.21
N ALA A 177 -13.49 5.20 -8.19
CA ALA A 177 -12.71 4.91 -9.40
C ALA A 177 -13.48 3.96 -10.35
N ASP A 178 -14.08 2.89 -9.83
CA ASP A 178 -14.98 2.00 -10.59
C ASP A 178 -16.11 2.81 -11.26
N SER A 179 -16.73 3.74 -10.51
CA SER A 179 -17.82 4.60 -10.99
C SER A 179 -17.36 5.67 -12.01
N TYR A 180 -16.13 6.18 -11.88
CA TYR A 180 -15.55 7.11 -12.83
C TYR A 180 -15.30 6.41 -14.17
N ALA A 181 -14.68 5.21 -14.14
CA ALA A 181 -14.41 4.40 -15.32
C ALA A 181 -15.67 4.07 -16.13
N GLU A 182 -16.74 3.64 -15.44
CA GLU A 182 -18.05 3.37 -16.06
C GLU A 182 -18.60 4.60 -16.80
N ARG A 183 -18.44 5.81 -16.22
CA ARG A 183 -18.98 7.06 -16.79
C ARG A 183 -18.12 7.68 -17.89
N SER A 184 -16.80 7.57 -17.80
CA SER A 184 -15.89 7.99 -18.87
C SER A 184 -15.89 7.01 -20.04
N GLY A 185 -16.42 5.80 -19.85
CA GLY A 185 -16.33 4.72 -20.83
C GLY A 185 -14.94 4.09 -20.90
N ALA A 186 -14.11 4.30 -19.87
CA ALA A 186 -12.78 3.75 -19.75
C ALA A 186 -12.82 2.28 -19.27
N GLU A 187 -11.83 1.50 -19.71
CA GLU A 187 -11.62 0.14 -19.23
C GLU A 187 -11.07 0.18 -17.80
N LEU A 188 -11.82 -0.40 -16.85
CA LEU A 188 -11.37 -0.57 -15.47
C LEU A 188 -10.35 -1.71 -15.38
N VAL A 189 -9.08 -1.38 -15.13
CA VAL A 189 -8.00 -2.33 -14.91
C VAL A 189 -7.77 -2.50 -13.40
N LYS A 190 -8.02 -3.70 -12.89
CA LYS A 190 -7.76 -4.04 -11.48
C LYS A 190 -6.34 -4.58 -11.32
N THR A 191 -5.55 -3.95 -10.47
CA THR A 191 -4.13 -4.27 -10.26
C THR A 191 -3.90 -5.08 -9.00
N PHE A 192 -2.82 -5.84 -8.97
CA PHE A 192 -2.24 -6.47 -7.80
C PHE A 192 -1.67 -5.41 -6.84
N SER A 193 -0.96 -4.42 -7.38
CA SER A 193 -0.24 -3.42 -6.59
C SER A 193 -1.16 -2.38 -5.95
N ILE A 194 -0.93 -2.08 -4.66
CA ILE A 194 -1.48 -0.90 -3.97
C ILE A 194 -0.55 0.27 -4.24
N ILE A 195 -0.90 1.06 -5.25
CA ILE A 195 -0.32 2.36 -5.53
C ILE A 195 -1.49 3.34 -5.45
N ASP A 196 -1.36 4.36 -4.62
CA ASP A 196 -2.28 5.49 -4.62
C ASP A 196 -1.61 6.63 -5.42
N GLY A 197 -2.40 7.46 -6.11
CA GLY A 197 -1.94 8.41 -7.14
C GLY A 197 -0.71 9.24 -6.75
N GLY A 198 -0.82 10.11 -5.75
CA GLY A 198 0.28 10.95 -5.23
C GLY A 198 1.50 10.18 -4.68
N ASN A 199 1.45 8.85 -4.60
CA ASN A 199 2.60 7.99 -4.35
C ASN A 199 3.25 7.43 -5.64
N MET A 200 2.87 7.93 -6.81
CA MET A 200 3.44 7.65 -8.13
C MET A 200 3.74 8.95 -8.89
N LEU A 201 4.83 8.98 -9.65
CA LEU A 201 5.14 10.06 -10.60
C LEU A 201 5.80 9.47 -11.85
N VAL A 202 5.38 9.91 -13.04
CA VAL A 202 5.81 9.39 -14.33
C VAL A 202 6.51 10.49 -15.12
N GLY A 203 7.65 10.15 -15.73
CA GLY A 203 8.39 11.07 -16.62
C GLY A 203 9.23 10.36 -17.64
N HIS A 204 9.93 11.13 -18.49
CA HIS A 204 10.81 10.62 -19.52
C HIS A 204 12.28 10.99 -19.27
N ARG A 205 13.16 10.05 -19.59
CA ARG A 205 14.62 10.26 -19.62
C ARG A 205 15.02 11.09 -20.85
N GLU A 206 16.29 11.50 -20.91
CA GLU A 206 16.85 12.22 -22.07
C GLU A 206 16.78 11.42 -23.38
N ASP A 207 16.77 10.08 -23.31
CA ASP A 207 16.59 9.19 -24.46
C ASP A 207 15.12 8.98 -24.87
N GLY A 208 14.17 9.60 -24.17
CA GLY A 208 12.74 9.47 -24.39
C GLY A 208 12.10 8.19 -23.81
N SER A 209 12.85 7.34 -23.09
CA SER A 209 12.25 6.21 -22.36
C SER A 209 11.52 6.69 -21.10
N GLN A 210 10.38 6.06 -20.80
CA GLN A 210 9.60 6.37 -19.59
C GLN A 210 10.23 5.76 -18.33
N TYR A 211 10.12 6.47 -17.23
CA TYR A 211 10.41 6.00 -15.88
C TYR A 211 9.22 6.31 -14.95
N VAL A 212 9.08 5.50 -13.90
CA VAL A 212 8.09 5.71 -12.83
C VAL A 212 8.82 5.78 -11.50
N LEU A 213 8.53 6.81 -10.71
CA LEU A 213 8.89 6.93 -9.31
C LEU A 213 7.72 6.39 -8.48
N VAL A 214 7.98 5.51 -7.51
CA VAL A 214 6.94 5.00 -6.60
C VAL A 214 7.40 5.17 -5.15
N GLY A 215 6.51 5.64 -4.29
CA GLY A 215 6.72 5.74 -2.85
C GLY A 215 6.88 4.35 -2.22
N ARG A 216 7.87 4.19 -1.35
CA ARG A 216 8.17 2.89 -0.73
C ARG A 216 7.02 2.33 0.11
N ASP A 217 6.13 3.15 0.65
CA ASP A 217 4.95 2.66 1.37
C ASP A 217 4.10 1.78 0.47
N SER A 218 3.91 2.12 -0.81
CA SER A 218 3.15 1.32 -1.77
C SER A 218 3.68 -0.12 -1.88
N VAL A 219 5.01 -0.30 -1.91
CA VAL A 219 5.65 -1.63 -1.95
C VAL A 219 5.40 -2.39 -0.65
N LEU A 220 5.58 -1.73 0.49
CA LEU A 220 5.43 -2.34 1.82
C LEU A 220 3.97 -2.68 2.14
N GLN A 221 3.03 -1.77 1.86
CA GLN A 221 1.59 -1.99 2.04
C GLN A 221 1.10 -3.14 1.16
N THR A 222 1.52 -3.19 -0.11
CA THR A 222 1.20 -4.32 -0.99
C THR A 222 1.75 -5.61 -0.39
N ALA A 223 3.04 -5.69 -0.04
CA ALA A 223 3.61 -6.88 0.59
C ALA A 223 2.85 -7.32 1.86
N LEU A 224 2.49 -6.37 2.74
CA LEU A 224 1.76 -6.61 4.00
C LEU A 224 0.29 -7.00 3.81
N LEU A 225 -0.35 -6.59 2.71
CA LEU A 225 -1.67 -7.09 2.32
C LEU A 225 -1.57 -8.59 1.98
N TYR A 226 -0.53 -8.99 1.26
CA TYR A 226 -0.36 -10.34 0.75
C TYR A 226 0.29 -11.33 1.74
N THR A 227 0.99 -10.86 2.79
CA THR A 227 1.42 -11.71 3.94
C THR A 227 0.25 -12.14 4.84
N ARG A 228 -0.97 -11.62 4.62
CA ARG A 228 -2.14 -11.78 5.51
C ARG A 228 -2.47 -13.22 5.92
N TYR A 229 -2.08 -14.21 5.11
CA TYR A 229 -2.33 -15.63 5.37
C TYR A 229 -1.06 -16.51 5.43
N GLU A 230 0.13 -15.90 5.48
CA GLU A 230 1.37 -16.66 5.76
C GLU A 230 1.24 -17.39 7.10
N ASN A 231 1.71 -18.64 7.15
CA ASN A 231 1.53 -19.55 8.30
C ASN A 231 1.90 -18.91 9.64
N GLU A 232 2.99 -18.14 9.68
CA GLU A 232 3.49 -17.50 10.88
C GLU A 232 2.63 -16.29 11.33
N ARG A 233 1.97 -15.57 10.41
CA ARG A 233 0.98 -14.53 10.76
C ARG A 233 -0.29 -15.15 11.34
N VAL A 234 -0.75 -16.28 10.79
CA VAL A 234 -1.88 -17.04 11.34
C VAL A 234 -1.56 -17.54 12.75
N GLU A 235 -0.35 -18.06 12.97
CA GLU A 235 0.12 -18.53 14.27
C GLU A 235 0.35 -17.37 15.27
N ALA A 236 0.82 -16.21 14.83
CA ALA A 236 0.86 -14.99 15.62
C ALA A 236 -0.54 -14.53 16.05
N LYS A 237 -1.52 -14.58 15.13
CA LYS A 237 -2.92 -14.29 15.44
C LYS A 237 -3.50 -15.29 16.43
N LYS A 238 -3.19 -16.58 16.28
CA LYS A 238 -3.60 -17.64 17.22
C LYS A 238 -3.09 -17.33 18.63
N GLN A 239 -1.80 -17.01 18.78
CA GLN A 239 -1.25 -16.63 20.09
C GLN A 239 -1.83 -15.33 20.65
N GLN A 240 -2.17 -14.35 19.80
CA GLN A 240 -2.89 -13.15 20.24
C GLN A 240 -4.24 -13.54 20.84
N MET A 241 -5.01 -14.40 20.15
CA MET A 241 -6.32 -14.86 20.59
C MET A 241 -6.24 -15.71 21.87
N GLU A 242 -5.22 -16.56 22.03
CA GLU A 242 -5.00 -17.29 23.30
C GLU A 242 -4.76 -16.35 24.48
N LYS A 243 -3.94 -15.30 24.28
CA LYS A 243 -3.63 -14.31 25.32
C LYS A 243 -4.82 -13.40 25.67
N THR A 244 -5.71 -13.13 24.72
CA THR A 244 -6.88 -12.24 24.90
C THR A 244 -8.19 -12.97 25.22
N GLY A 245 -8.18 -14.31 25.37
CA GLY A 245 -9.39 -15.09 25.60
C GLY A 245 -10.28 -15.25 24.36
N GLY A 246 -9.75 -15.00 23.16
CA GLY A 246 -10.44 -15.18 21.86
C GLY A 246 -10.91 -16.60 21.57
N PHE A 247 -10.39 -17.58 22.33
CA PHE A 247 -10.80 -19.00 22.34
C PHE A 247 -11.62 -19.39 23.60
N THR A 248 -12.15 -18.40 24.32
CA THR A 248 -13.08 -18.59 25.44
C THR A 248 -14.42 -18.00 25.05
N LEU A 249 -15.36 -18.88 24.67
CA LEU A 249 -16.73 -18.50 24.32
C LEU A 249 -17.37 -17.66 25.44
N SER A 250 -18.01 -16.56 25.07
CA SER A 250 -18.81 -15.75 26.01
C SER A 250 -20.07 -15.24 25.32
N ILE A 251 -21.23 -15.53 25.91
CA ILE A 251 -22.54 -15.09 25.42
C ILE A 251 -23.10 -14.07 26.41
N ALA A 252 -23.34 -12.85 25.95
CA ALA A 252 -23.75 -11.74 26.80
C ALA A 252 -24.71 -10.80 26.05
N LYS A 253 -25.54 -10.06 26.80
CA LYS A 253 -26.36 -8.98 26.23
C LYS A 253 -25.47 -7.82 25.78
N LEU A 254 -25.73 -7.30 24.58
CA LEU A 254 -25.00 -6.16 24.02
C LEU A 254 -25.32 -4.88 24.81
N LYS A 255 -24.29 -4.12 25.21
CA LYS A 255 -24.43 -2.82 25.87
C LYS A 255 -23.97 -1.69 24.96
N ILE A 256 -24.86 -0.75 24.67
CA ILE A 256 -24.59 0.44 23.86
C ILE A 256 -24.91 1.66 24.73
N HIS A 257 -23.94 2.54 24.97
CA HIS A 257 -24.10 3.74 25.82
C HIS A 257 -24.74 3.45 27.21
N ASN A 258 -24.31 2.36 27.86
CA ASN A 258 -24.87 1.83 29.12
C ASN A 258 -26.33 1.36 29.08
N ILE A 259 -26.97 1.31 27.91
CA ILE A 259 -28.25 0.66 27.70
C ILE A 259 -27.97 -0.80 27.32
N GLU A 260 -28.52 -1.73 28.09
CA GLU A 260 -28.47 -3.17 27.81
C GLU A 260 -29.61 -3.51 26.85
N LEU A 261 -29.26 -4.11 25.71
CA LEU A 261 -30.23 -4.56 24.70
C LEU A 261 -30.76 -5.95 25.06
N ASP A 262 -31.97 -6.27 24.59
CA ASP A 262 -32.62 -7.56 24.90
C ASP A 262 -31.95 -8.76 24.23
N ASN A 263 -31.24 -8.54 23.12
CA ASN A 263 -30.58 -9.59 22.35
C ASN A 263 -29.23 -9.99 22.97
N TYR A 264 -29.02 -11.30 23.11
CA TYR A 264 -27.70 -11.86 23.41
C TYR A 264 -26.85 -11.93 22.13
N ILE A 265 -25.57 -11.63 22.26
CA ILE A 265 -24.56 -11.83 21.22
C ILE A 265 -23.51 -12.83 21.69
N GLN A 266 -22.99 -13.61 20.75
CA GLN A 266 -21.77 -14.36 20.96
C GLN A 266 -20.56 -13.44 20.79
N SER A 267 -19.64 -13.54 21.74
CA SER A 267 -18.27 -13.07 21.63
C SER A 267 -17.32 -14.26 21.76
N ASN A 268 -16.20 -14.20 21.01
CA ASN A 268 -15.21 -15.27 20.92
C ASN A 268 -15.81 -16.63 20.44
N ASN A 269 -15.02 -17.71 20.50
CA ASN A 269 -15.40 -19.03 20.00
C ASN A 269 -14.82 -20.11 20.93
N ASP A 270 -15.47 -21.27 21.03
CA ASP A 270 -14.92 -22.47 21.68
C ASP A 270 -14.25 -23.35 20.62
N PRO A 271 -12.95 -23.71 20.74
CA PRO A 271 -12.27 -24.50 19.72
C PRO A 271 -12.85 -25.91 19.52
N GLU A 272 -13.55 -26.48 20.51
CA GLU A 272 -14.18 -27.80 20.37
C GLU A 272 -15.46 -27.71 19.50
N ILE A 273 -16.24 -26.63 19.61
CA ILE A 273 -17.32 -26.32 18.65
C ILE A 273 -16.75 -26.19 17.23
N ASP A 274 -15.66 -25.42 17.07
CA ASP A 274 -15.01 -25.24 15.77
C ASP A 274 -14.45 -26.57 15.22
N ARG A 275 -13.87 -27.42 16.08
CA ARG A 275 -13.37 -28.76 15.73
C ARG A 275 -14.50 -29.68 15.26
N MET A 276 -15.60 -29.77 16.02
CA MET A 276 -16.79 -30.56 15.63
C MET A 276 -17.34 -30.11 14.27
N MET A 277 -17.41 -28.79 14.03
CA MET A 277 -17.87 -28.25 12.75
C MET A 277 -16.93 -28.64 11.60
N LEU A 278 -15.62 -28.48 11.77
CA LEU A 278 -14.62 -28.88 10.75
C LEU A 278 -14.66 -30.39 10.46
N GLU A 279 -14.91 -31.22 11.49
CA GLU A 279 -15.09 -32.67 11.34
C GLU A 279 -16.31 -32.99 10.45
N ALA A 280 -17.47 -32.40 10.75
CA ALA A 280 -18.71 -32.59 9.97
C ALA A 280 -18.61 -32.03 8.54
N LEU A 281 -17.85 -30.95 8.35
CA LEU A 281 -17.58 -30.38 7.03
C LEU A 281 -16.70 -31.28 6.15
N GLY A 282 -15.88 -32.13 6.78
CA GLY A 282 -14.82 -32.90 6.11
C GLY A 282 -13.53 -32.09 5.89
N LEU A 283 -13.30 -31.08 6.73
CA LEU A 283 -12.19 -30.10 6.62
C LEU A 283 -11.11 -30.29 7.69
N LEU A 284 -11.20 -31.30 8.56
CA LEU A 284 -10.07 -31.73 9.39
C LEU A 284 -9.10 -32.59 8.55
N PRO A 285 -7.80 -32.27 8.50
CA PRO A 285 -6.81 -33.11 7.84
C PRO A 285 -6.74 -34.53 8.43
N PHE A 286 -6.79 -35.55 7.57
CA PHE A 286 -6.83 -36.97 7.97
C PHE A 286 -5.61 -37.47 8.76
N ASN A 287 -4.51 -36.70 8.78
CA ASN A 287 -3.29 -37.01 9.51
C ASN A 287 -3.27 -36.48 10.97
N LEU A 288 -4.33 -35.82 11.44
CA LEU A 288 -4.45 -35.36 12.83
C LEU A 288 -4.93 -36.48 13.75
N ASP A 289 -3.99 -37.34 14.14
CA ASP A 289 -4.17 -38.56 14.95
C ASP A 289 -4.57 -38.35 16.43
N SER A 290 -4.61 -37.10 16.93
CA SER A 290 -4.96 -36.78 18.31
C SER A 290 -5.95 -35.61 18.41
N LEU A 291 -6.79 -35.63 19.46
CA LEU A 291 -7.73 -34.55 19.77
C LEU A 291 -7.02 -33.20 19.94
N GLU A 292 -5.84 -33.20 20.58
CA GLU A 292 -5.01 -32.01 20.75
C GLU A 292 -4.60 -31.38 19.42
N LYS A 293 -4.12 -32.19 18.45
CA LYS A 293 -3.77 -31.71 17.11
C LYS A 293 -4.99 -31.17 16.35
N GLN A 294 -6.15 -31.81 16.49
CA GLN A 294 -7.39 -31.35 15.88
C GLN A 294 -7.88 -30.02 16.49
N MET A 295 -7.73 -29.85 17.81
CA MET A 295 -8.03 -28.60 18.51
C MET A 295 -7.09 -27.45 18.10
N GLU A 296 -5.79 -27.73 17.96
CA GLU A 296 -4.83 -26.75 17.43
C GLU A 296 -5.15 -26.34 16.00
N TYR A 297 -5.56 -27.29 15.14
CA TYR A 297 -6.03 -26.97 13.79
C TYR A 297 -7.32 -26.14 13.80
N ALA A 298 -8.28 -26.43 14.67
CA ALA A 298 -9.50 -25.62 14.82
C ALA A 298 -9.17 -24.18 15.24
N LYS A 299 -8.27 -23.99 16.22
CA LYS A 299 -7.74 -22.67 16.58
C LYS A 299 -7.06 -21.97 15.40
N LEU A 300 -6.25 -22.69 14.63
CA LEU A 300 -5.54 -22.16 13.45
C LEU A 300 -6.52 -21.65 12.39
N VAL A 301 -7.53 -22.44 12.02
CA VAL A 301 -8.57 -22.04 11.04
C VAL A 301 -9.35 -20.83 11.58
N ARG A 302 -9.67 -20.80 12.88
CA ARG A 302 -10.38 -19.66 13.48
C ARG A 302 -9.51 -18.39 13.55
N ALA A 303 -8.20 -18.52 13.82
CA ALA A 303 -7.25 -17.42 13.76
C ALA A 303 -7.11 -16.88 12.33
N LYS A 304 -7.06 -17.77 11.33
CA LYS A 304 -7.06 -17.43 9.90
C LYS A 304 -8.34 -16.69 9.50
N TYR A 305 -9.51 -17.16 9.96
CA TYR A 305 -10.78 -16.43 9.77
C TYR A 305 -10.71 -14.99 10.33
N LYS A 306 -10.07 -14.79 11.49
CA LYS A 306 -9.89 -13.46 12.09
C LYS A 306 -8.83 -12.57 11.41
N LEU A 307 -8.20 -13.04 10.32
CA LEU A 307 -7.33 -12.26 9.44
C LEU A 307 -8.01 -11.91 8.10
N LEU A 308 -9.14 -12.52 7.77
CA LEU A 308 -9.90 -12.23 6.56
C LEU A 308 -10.46 -10.78 6.59
N PRO A 309 -10.45 -10.03 5.48
CA PRO A 309 -11.11 -8.72 5.40
C PRO A 309 -12.62 -8.82 5.64
N PHE A 310 -13.23 -7.77 6.19
CA PHE A 310 -14.63 -7.76 6.63
C PHE A 310 -15.67 -7.99 5.51
N SER A 311 -15.31 -7.71 4.25
CA SER A 311 -16.18 -7.78 3.07
C SER A 311 -16.24 -9.18 2.42
N GLN A 312 -16.11 -10.27 3.20
CA GLN A 312 -16.23 -11.62 2.65
C GLN A 312 -17.61 -11.87 2.03
N ASP A 313 -17.63 -12.32 0.77
CA ASP A 313 -18.85 -12.81 0.14
C ASP A 313 -19.15 -14.25 0.58
N GLU A 314 -19.51 -14.38 1.86
CA GLU A 314 -20.03 -15.62 2.43
C GLU A 314 -21.43 -15.96 1.89
N SER A 315 -22.06 -15.12 1.05
CA SER A 315 -23.40 -15.37 0.52
C SER A 315 -23.43 -16.60 -0.40
N ASN A 316 -22.34 -16.83 -1.15
CA ASN A 316 -22.16 -17.97 -2.05
C ASN A 316 -21.97 -19.31 -1.31
N ILE A 317 -21.71 -19.31 0.00
CA ILE A 317 -21.59 -20.55 0.78
C ILE A 317 -22.98 -21.09 1.10
N ILE A 318 -23.40 -22.08 0.31
CA ILE A 318 -24.61 -22.87 0.55
C ILE A 318 -24.36 -23.80 1.75
N ILE A 319 -25.25 -23.75 2.73
CA ILE A 319 -25.18 -24.59 3.92
C ILE A 319 -25.74 -25.98 3.59
N ASP A 320 -24.90 -27.00 3.69
CA ASP A 320 -25.32 -28.39 3.66
C ASP A 320 -25.94 -28.74 5.02
N GLU A 321 -27.26 -28.60 5.11
CA GLU A 321 -28.04 -28.94 6.30
C GLU A 321 -27.86 -30.42 6.70
N SER A 322 -27.50 -31.32 5.77
CA SER A 322 -27.25 -32.74 6.12
C SER A 322 -25.98 -32.89 6.96
N LYS A 323 -24.89 -32.19 6.61
CA LYS A 323 -23.67 -32.10 7.41
C LYS A 323 -23.93 -31.40 8.73
N LEU A 324 -24.61 -30.25 8.70
CA LEU A 324 -24.91 -29.45 9.90
C LEU A 324 -25.68 -30.26 10.95
N ASN A 325 -26.65 -31.07 10.51
CA ASN A 325 -27.45 -31.93 11.38
C ASN A 325 -26.65 -33.03 12.09
N THR A 326 -25.47 -33.42 11.60
CA THR A 326 -24.62 -34.43 12.28
C THR A 326 -24.01 -33.94 13.60
N VAL A 327 -23.87 -32.61 13.75
CA VAL A 327 -23.24 -31.96 14.91
C VAL A 327 -24.14 -30.97 15.65
N ARG A 328 -25.28 -30.57 15.08
CA ARG A 328 -26.25 -29.62 15.65
C ARG A 328 -26.50 -29.84 17.16
N GLU A 329 -26.97 -31.03 17.55
CA GLU A 329 -27.27 -31.33 18.96
C GLU A 329 -26.01 -31.38 19.84
N LYS A 330 -24.87 -31.89 19.33
CA LYS A 330 -23.61 -31.94 20.09
C LYS A 330 -23.10 -30.54 20.41
N ILE A 331 -23.10 -29.66 19.40
CA ILE A 331 -22.68 -28.26 19.53
C ILE A 331 -23.65 -27.52 20.47
N LYS A 332 -24.96 -27.75 20.35
CA LYS A 332 -25.94 -27.19 21.29
C LYS A 332 -25.67 -27.62 22.74
N SER A 333 -25.46 -28.92 22.99
CA SER A 333 -25.08 -29.40 24.33
C SER A 333 -23.77 -28.79 24.82
N ARG A 334 -22.79 -28.54 23.94
CA ARG A 334 -21.53 -27.87 24.26
C ARG A 334 -21.75 -26.39 24.65
N TYR A 335 -22.64 -25.68 23.97
CA TYR A 335 -23.06 -24.33 24.38
C TYR A 335 -23.69 -24.35 25.79
N GLU A 336 -24.61 -25.27 26.05
CA GLU A 336 -25.30 -25.40 27.35
C GLU A 336 -24.34 -25.81 28.48
N GLU A 337 -23.36 -26.67 28.20
CA GLU A 337 -22.26 -27.03 29.11
C GLU A 337 -21.43 -25.79 29.50
N LEU A 338 -20.99 -25.00 28.51
CA LEU A 338 -20.14 -23.82 28.71
C LEU A 338 -20.86 -22.69 29.47
N LEU A 339 -22.19 -22.59 29.35
CA LEU A 339 -23.02 -21.65 30.12
C LEU A 339 -23.44 -22.19 31.49
N GLY A 340 -23.26 -23.49 31.76
CA GLY A 340 -23.75 -24.14 32.98
C GLY A 340 -25.28 -24.24 33.06
N GLY A 341 -25.97 -24.22 31.92
CA GLY A 341 -27.44 -24.17 31.86
C GLY A 341 -27.99 -24.06 30.44
N PRO A 342 -29.33 -24.05 30.27
CA PRO A 342 -29.97 -23.93 28.96
C PRO A 342 -29.64 -22.58 28.30
N LEU A 343 -29.59 -22.58 26.97
CA LEU A 343 -29.38 -21.37 26.18
C LEU A 343 -30.46 -20.30 26.47
N PRO A 344 -30.09 -19.00 26.55
CA PRO A 344 -31.07 -17.90 26.62
C PRO A 344 -32.03 -17.95 25.43
N LYS A 345 -33.32 -17.67 25.65
CA LYS A 345 -34.33 -17.73 24.57
C LYS A 345 -34.11 -16.66 23.50
N GLU A 346 -33.47 -15.58 23.91
CA GLU A 346 -33.13 -14.40 23.12
C GLU A 346 -31.74 -14.52 22.47
N PHE A 347 -31.09 -15.69 22.57
CA PHE A 347 -29.85 -16.03 21.87
C PHE A 347 -30.14 -16.93 20.66
N ASP A 348 -29.96 -16.37 19.46
CA ASP A 348 -30.12 -17.08 18.19
C ASP A 348 -28.87 -17.95 17.88
N TRP A 349 -28.72 -19.03 18.65
CA TRP A 349 -27.62 -19.99 18.50
C TRP A 349 -27.62 -20.71 17.14
N GLU A 350 -28.77 -20.83 16.48
CA GLU A 350 -28.90 -21.39 15.13
C GLU A 350 -28.24 -20.48 14.09
N ASN A 351 -28.44 -19.16 14.21
CA ASN A 351 -27.73 -18.18 13.39
C ASN A 351 -26.22 -18.19 13.68
N GLU A 352 -25.79 -18.25 14.94
CA GLU A 352 -24.35 -18.37 15.27
C GLU A 352 -23.74 -19.69 14.76
N LEU A 353 -24.46 -20.81 14.80
CA LEU A 353 -24.05 -22.09 14.22
C LEU A 353 -23.87 -21.96 12.69
N LYS A 354 -24.80 -21.29 12.00
CA LYS A 354 -24.74 -21.06 10.55
C LYS A 354 -23.64 -20.10 10.14
N LYS A 355 -23.35 -19.07 10.94
CA LYS A 355 -22.15 -18.23 10.80
C LYS A 355 -20.89 -19.07 10.97
N ALA A 356 -20.79 -19.85 12.06
CA ALA A 356 -19.63 -20.69 12.31
C ALA A 356 -19.34 -21.67 11.14
N TYR A 357 -20.38 -22.29 10.56
CA TYR A 357 -20.29 -23.09 9.34
C TYR A 357 -19.65 -22.31 8.19
N LYS A 358 -20.17 -21.11 7.85
CA LYS A 358 -19.67 -20.28 6.75
C LYS A 358 -18.22 -19.84 6.98
N ASN A 359 -17.97 -19.25 8.15
CA ASN A 359 -16.67 -18.74 8.57
C ASN A 359 -15.56 -19.81 8.47
N LEU A 360 -15.83 -21.02 8.96
CA LEU A 360 -14.86 -22.11 8.97
C LEU A 360 -14.70 -22.76 7.60
N THR A 361 -15.80 -22.92 6.85
CA THR A 361 -15.77 -23.42 5.47
C THR A 361 -14.92 -22.51 4.59
N TYR A 362 -15.07 -21.19 4.72
CA TYR A 362 -14.25 -20.24 3.98
C TYR A 362 -12.78 -20.30 4.42
N ALA A 363 -12.51 -20.11 5.72
CA ALA A 363 -11.14 -19.97 6.22
C ALA A 363 -10.27 -21.22 6.07
N ALA A 364 -10.85 -22.42 6.11
CA ALA A 364 -10.10 -23.66 5.90
C ALA A 364 -9.71 -23.89 4.43
N ASN A 365 -10.54 -23.45 3.48
CA ASN A 365 -10.30 -23.61 2.04
C ASN A 365 -9.55 -22.42 1.42
N HIS A 366 -9.58 -21.25 2.05
CA HIS A 366 -8.77 -20.10 1.64
C HIS A 366 -7.28 -20.41 1.86
N THR A 367 -6.42 -20.17 0.87
CA THR A 367 -4.98 -20.45 0.95
C THR A 367 -4.19 -19.15 1.18
N SER A 368 -3.89 -18.45 0.09
CA SER A 368 -3.23 -17.14 0.03
C SER A 368 -3.72 -16.38 -1.21
N ASP A 369 -3.68 -15.05 -1.16
CA ASP A 369 -3.95 -14.19 -2.32
C ASP A 369 -2.71 -14.03 -3.24
N PHE A 370 -1.59 -14.69 -2.90
CA PHE A 370 -0.27 -14.56 -3.50
C PHE A 370 0.32 -15.96 -3.77
N ASP A 371 1.06 -16.11 -4.87
CA ASP A 371 1.69 -17.38 -5.23
C ASP A 371 2.89 -17.70 -4.30
N LEU A 372 2.68 -18.66 -3.39
CA LEU A 372 3.71 -19.10 -2.44
C LEU A 372 4.93 -19.74 -3.13
N SER A 373 4.76 -20.34 -4.31
CA SER A 373 5.86 -20.96 -5.05
C SER A 373 6.82 -19.90 -5.60
N LEU A 374 6.29 -18.75 -6.01
CA LEU A 374 7.08 -17.59 -6.44
C LEU A 374 7.89 -17.00 -5.27
N ILE A 375 7.32 -16.94 -4.06
CA ILE A 375 8.08 -16.55 -2.85
C ILE A 375 9.22 -17.54 -2.60
N ASP A 376 8.94 -18.85 -2.64
CA ASP A 376 9.95 -19.88 -2.37
C ASP A 376 11.09 -19.87 -3.40
N ASP A 377 10.78 -19.69 -4.69
CA ASP A 377 11.78 -19.53 -5.75
C ASP A 377 12.63 -18.27 -5.56
N LYS A 378 12.00 -17.13 -5.25
CA LYS A 378 12.69 -15.87 -4.97
C LYS A 378 13.58 -15.98 -3.74
N VAL A 379 13.11 -16.60 -2.65
CA VAL A 379 13.91 -16.86 -1.44
C VAL A 379 15.10 -17.79 -1.70
N ARG A 380 14.96 -18.76 -2.61
CA ARG A 380 16.06 -19.66 -3.02
C ARG A 380 17.13 -18.94 -3.85
N THR A 381 16.73 -18.01 -4.72
CA THR A 381 17.63 -17.33 -5.67
C THR A 381 18.24 -16.03 -5.14
N MET A 382 17.53 -15.31 -4.28
CA MET A 382 18.00 -14.02 -3.75
C MET A 382 19.19 -14.17 -2.79
N ALA A 383 20.11 -13.22 -2.86
CA ALA A 383 21.21 -13.09 -1.91
C ALA A 383 20.68 -12.93 -0.46
N SER A 384 21.48 -13.35 0.52
CA SER A 384 21.15 -13.10 1.93
C SER A 384 21.75 -11.78 2.38
N ASP A 385 20.91 -10.86 2.85
CA ASP A 385 21.33 -9.67 3.60
C ASP A 385 20.88 -9.80 5.07
N PRO A 386 21.76 -10.25 5.99
CA PRO A 386 21.43 -10.36 7.40
C PRO A 386 21.15 -9.03 8.10
N ILE A 387 21.62 -7.90 7.55
CA ILE A 387 21.43 -6.56 8.13
C ILE A 387 20.01 -6.10 7.81
N LEU A 388 19.59 -6.19 6.54
CA LEU A 388 18.23 -5.87 6.11
C LEU A 388 17.20 -6.85 6.71
N GLN A 389 17.52 -8.14 6.81
CA GLN A 389 16.68 -9.12 7.52
C GLN A 389 16.47 -8.72 8.98
N LYS A 390 17.54 -8.35 9.70
CA LYS A 390 17.44 -7.92 11.10
C LYS A 390 16.65 -6.61 11.28
N HIS A 391 16.74 -5.69 10.32
CA HIS A 391 16.00 -4.44 10.31
C HIS A 391 14.47 -4.66 10.27
N TYR A 392 13.98 -5.61 9.47
CA TYR A 392 12.53 -5.89 9.39
C TYR A 392 11.97 -6.74 10.54
N VAL A 393 12.78 -7.53 11.25
CA VAL A 393 12.31 -8.39 12.36
C VAL A 393 11.40 -7.66 13.36
N PRO A 394 11.80 -6.53 13.99
CA PRO A 394 10.96 -5.86 14.99
C PRO A 394 9.69 -5.22 14.38
N MET A 395 9.73 -4.81 13.10
CA MET A 395 8.56 -4.30 12.37
C MET A 395 7.54 -5.41 12.14
N LEU A 396 7.99 -6.60 11.70
CA LEU A 396 7.13 -7.77 11.50
C LEU A 396 6.54 -8.30 12.82
N GLU A 397 7.30 -8.26 13.92
CA GLU A 397 6.79 -8.58 15.27
C GLU A 397 5.76 -7.56 15.78
N ALA A 398 5.94 -6.27 15.47
CA ALA A 398 5.04 -5.21 15.89
C ALA A 398 3.72 -5.22 15.12
N GLY A 399 3.79 -5.30 13.78
CA GLY A 399 2.63 -5.42 12.88
C GLY A 399 1.91 -6.77 12.90
N GLY A 400 2.21 -7.65 13.87
CA GLY A 400 1.54 -8.95 14.04
C GLY A 400 1.77 -9.96 12.90
N GLN A 401 2.75 -9.71 12.02
CA GLN A 401 3.12 -10.61 10.92
C GLN A 401 3.89 -11.84 11.41
N MET A 402 4.47 -11.75 12.60
CA MET A 402 5.32 -12.77 13.22
C MET A 402 5.13 -12.82 14.74
N ARG A 403 5.26 -14.01 15.34
CA ARG A 403 5.30 -14.13 16.81
C ARG A 403 6.53 -13.47 17.39
N LYS A 404 6.37 -12.91 18.59
CA LYS A 404 7.47 -12.27 19.32
C LYS A 404 8.41 -13.28 19.94
N GLY A 405 9.71 -13.05 19.83
CA GLY A 405 10.75 -13.81 20.51
C GLY A 405 11.07 -15.17 19.88
N LEU A 406 10.84 -15.33 18.57
CA LEU A 406 11.36 -16.47 17.82
C LEU A 406 12.90 -16.51 17.86
N PRO A 407 13.52 -17.69 17.68
CA PRO A 407 14.96 -17.79 17.44
C PRO A 407 15.41 -16.87 16.31
N ASP A 408 16.52 -16.15 16.53
CA ASP A 408 17.07 -15.15 15.61
C ASP A 408 17.30 -15.66 14.17
N SER A 409 17.62 -16.95 13.99
CA SER A 409 17.70 -17.59 12.67
C SER A 409 16.35 -17.79 11.98
N GLU A 410 15.30 -18.07 12.75
CA GLU A 410 13.92 -18.28 12.26
C GLU A 410 13.28 -16.91 11.93
N ALA A 411 13.41 -15.95 12.84
CA ALA A 411 12.95 -14.58 12.63
C ALA A 411 13.58 -13.94 11.37
N ARG A 412 14.88 -14.13 11.14
CA ARG A 412 15.53 -13.68 9.89
C ARG A 412 15.08 -14.46 8.65
N ALA A 413 14.71 -15.73 8.76
CA ALA A 413 14.18 -16.48 7.61
C ALA A 413 12.80 -15.95 7.18
N ILE A 414 11.95 -15.60 8.15
CA ILE A 414 10.66 -14.95 7.92
C ILE A 414 10.86 -13.54 7.34
N ALA A 415 11.80 -12.75 7.89
CA ALA A 415 12.17 -11.47 7.29
C ALA A 415 12.72 -11.61 5.86
N LYS A 416 13.48 -12.67 5.55
CA LYS A 416 13.93 -12.96 4.17
C LYS A 416 12.75 -13.24 3.23
N ARG A 417 11.71 -13.97 3.69
CA ARG A 417 10.46 -14.16 2.91
C ARG A 417 9.78 -12.82 2.63
N PHE A 418 9.67 -11.94 3.63
CA PHE A 418 9.08 -10.61 3.44
C PHE A 418 9.86 -9.76 2.43
N ILE A 419 11.20 -9.75 2.49
CA ILE A 419 12.04 -9.05 1.51
C ILE A 419 11.82 -9.64 0.10
N ALA A 420 11.73 -10.97 -0.04
CA ALA A 420 11.43 -11.62 -1.31
C ALA A 420 10.08 -11.17 -1.88
N MET A 421 9.06 -11.04 -1.02
CA MET A 421 7.75 -10.50 -1.41
C MET A 421 7.86 -9.05 -1.88
N THR A 422 8.64 -8.19 -1.20
CA THR A 422 8.83 -6.81 -1.67
C THR A 422 9.50 -6.74 -3.06
N GLU A 423 10.49 -7.58 -3.34
CA GLU A 423 11.09 -7.63 -4.69
C GLU A 423 10.11 -8.15 -5.76
N ILE A 424 9.26 -9.14 -5.44
CA ILE A 424 8.22 -9.63 -6.37
C ILE A 424 7.13 -8.57 -6.59
N VAL A 425 6.76 -7.82 -5.55
CA VAL A 425 5.84 -6.68 -5.65
C VAL A 425 6.41 -5.64 -6.63
N GLU A 426 7.70 -5.30 -6.54
CA GLU A 426 8.34 -4.37 -7.47
C GLU A 426 8.40 -4.91 -8.91
N GLU A 427 8.63 -6.21 -9.09
CA GLU A 427 8.54 -6.87 -10.41
C GLU A 427 7.12 -6.80 -10.99
N LYS A 428 6.10 -7.00 -10.16
CA LYS A 428 4.68 -6.89 -10.54
C LYS A 428 4.26 -5.46 -10.84
N MET A 429 4.67 -4.49 -10.02
CA MET A 429 4.47 -3.06 -10.28
C MET A 429 5.04 -2.68 -11.65
N ALA A 430 6.27 -3.11 -11.98
CA ALA A 430 6.87 -2.82 -13.28
C ALA A 430 6.08 -3.43 -14.46
N GLU A 431 5.63 -4.69 -14.32
CA GLU A 431 4.77 -5.37 -15.31
C GLU A 431 3.43 -4.64 -15.51
N GLU A 432 2.76 -4.25 -14.43
CA GLU A 432 1.46 -3.56 -14.46
C GLU A 432 1.55 -2.13 -15.02
N LEU A 433 2.65 -1.45 -14.73
CA LEU A 433 2.95 -0.11 -15.22
C LEU A 433 3.56 -0.10 -16.63
N GLY A 434 3.80 -1.27 -17.23
CA GLY A 434 4.33 -1.40 -18.59
C GLY A 434 5.79 -0.98 -18.76
N VAL A 435 6.54 -0.86 -17.66
CA VAL A 435 7.96 -0.42 -17.66
C VAL A 435 8.91 -1.58 -17.33
N THR A 436 10.18 -1.44 -17.70
CA THR A 436 11.20 -2.38 -17.23
C THR A 436 11.45 -2.19 -15.74
N ARG A 437 11.95 -3.23 -15.05
CA ARG A 437 12.30 -3.13 -13.62
C ARG A 437 13.29 -1.98 -13.36
N ASP A 438 14.24 -1.71 -14.25
CA ASP A 438 15.21 -0.60 -14.15
C ASP A 438 14.57 0.79 -14.32
N ASN A 439 13.37 0.86 -14.91
CA ASN A 439 12.58 2.08 -15.05
C ASN A 439 11.50 2.23 -13.97
N LEU A 440 11.42 1.31 -12.99
CA LEU A 440 10.68 1.48 -11.74
C LEU A 440 11.62 1.86 -10.60
N ILE A 441 11.58 3.12 -10.18
CA ILE A 441 12.42 3.66 -9.10
C ILE A 441 11.60 3.71 -7.81
N ILE A 442 11.89 2.81 -6.88
CA ILE A 442 11.31 2.88 -5.53
C ILE A 442 12.08 3.92 -4.72
N LEU A 443 11.39 4.98 -4.30
CA LEU A 443 11.95 6.08 -3.54
C LEU A 443 11.68 5.92 -2.05
N THR A 444 12.68 6.28 -1.25
CA THR A 444 12.48 6.64 0.16
C THR A 444 11.44 7.75 0.23
N GLN A 445 10.37 7.59 0.99
CA GLN A 445 9.27 8.56 0.98
C GLN A 445 9.62 9.81 1.81
N PRO A 446 9.47 11.04 1.27
CA PRO A 446 9.74 12.26 2.03
C PRO A 446 8.58 12.67 2.97
N GLY A 447 7.39 12.12 2.74
CA GLY A 447 6.18 12.37 3.51
C GLY A 447 5.08 11.37 3.14
N PHE A 448 3.83 11.70 3.44
CA PHE A 448 2.64 10.89 3.14
C PHE A 448 2.46 10.56 1.64
N HIS A 449 2.87 11.49 0.77
CA HIS A 449 2.94 11.36 -0.69
C HIS A 449 4.33 11.74 -1.21
N ILE A 450 4.66 11.33 -2.44
CA ILE A 450 5.89 11.77 -3.13
C ILE A 450 5.67 13.04 -3.96
N ASP A 451 4.50 13.21 -4.58
CA ASP A 451 4.14 14.34 -5.45
C ASP A 451 4.14 15.71 -4.73
N MET A 452 3.87 15.69 -3.41
CA MET A 452 3.95 16.85 -2.52
C MET A 452 5.39 17.35 -2.28
N GLN A 453 6.41 16.61 -2.74
CA GLN A 453 7.83 16.88 -2.46
C GLN A 453 8.74 16.67 -3.68
N LEU A 454 8.24 16.03 -4.74
CA LEU A 454 8.92 15.77 -6.01
C LEU A 454 8.01 16.12 -7.20
N ARG A 455 8.60 16.54 -8.33
CA ARG A 455 7.88 16.76 -9.59
C ARG A 455 8.80 16.48 -10.79
N PRO A 456 8.44 15.59 -11.73
CA PRO A 456 9.21 15.36 -12.95
C PRO A 456 9.37 16.62 -13.81
N LEU A 457 10.48 16.69 -14.54
CA LEU A 457 10.77 17.66 -15.58
C LEU A 457 11.22 16.92 -16.85
N GLU A 458 11.41 17.65 -17.95
CA GLU A 458 11.99 17.11 -19.18
C GLU A 458 13.41 16.52 -18.98
N ASN A 459 13.73 15.50 -19.78
CA ASN A 459 15.06 14.90 -19.91
C ASN A 459 15.62 14.30 -18.61
N GLY A 460 14.80 13.53 -17.90
CA GLY A 460 15.20 12.80 -16.69
C GLY A 460 15.52 13.68 -15.49
N LYS A 461 15.16 14.96 -15.52
CA LYS A 461 15.29 15.86 -14.37
C LYS A 461 14.08 15.70 -13.44
N VAL A 462 14.31 15.81 -12.14
CA VAL A 462 13.25 15.74 -11.12
C VAL A 462 13.44 16.89 -10.14
N LEU A 463 12.46 17.77 -10.01
CA LEU A 463 12.43 18.77 -8.93
C LEU A 463 12.28 18.05 -7.60
N ILE A 464 13.02 18.51 -6.59
CA ILE A 464 12.95 17.98 -5.22
C ILE A 464 12.95 19.18 -4.27
N ASN A 465 11.97 19.20 -3.35
CA ASN A 465 11.91 20.19 -2.29
C ASN A 465 13.21 20.19 -1.46
N ASP A 466 13.71 21.37 -1.11
CA ASP A 466 14.96 21.53 -0.41
C ASP A 466 14.89 22.68 0.60
N TYR A 467 15.03 22.34 1.89
CA TYR A 467 14.80 23.28 2.97
C TYR A 467 15.76 24.47 3.00
N GLU A 468 16.97 24.35 2.44
CA GLU A 468 17.87 25.50 2.27
C GLU A 468 17.36 26.46 1.18
N HIS A 469 16.71 25.95 0.13
CA HIS A 469 16.06 26.77 -0.89
C HIS A 469 14.77 27.40 -0.36
N ASN A 470 13.96 26.66 0.41
CA ASN A 470 12.82 27.20 1.16
C ASN A 470 13.27 28.36 2.09
N LYS A 471 14.37 28.16 2.83
CA LYS A 471 14.96 29.20 3.68
C LYS A 471 15.44 30.41 2.87
N ALA A 472 16.05 30.19 1.71
CA ALA A 472 16.51 31.27 0.84
C ALA A 472 15.35 32.12 0.29
N ILE A 473 14.27 31.49 -0.19
CA ILE A 473 13.10 32.22 -0.73
C ILE A 473 12.32 32.95 0.37
N VAL A 474 12.08 32.31 1.52
CA VAL A 474 11.43 32.94 2.69
C VAL A 474 12.27 34.10 3.22
N LYS A 475 13.61 33.97 3.25
CA LYS A 475 14.50 35.07 3.66
C LYS A 475 14.47 36.22 2.66
N SER A 476 14.35 35.93 1.36
CA SER A 476 14.19 36.97 0.34
C SER A 476 12.87 37.74 0.52
N ALA A 477 11.76 37.00 0.68
CA ALA A 477 10.44 37.56 0.96
C ALA A 477 10.41 38.39 2.25
N ALA A 478 11.00 37.91 3.35
CA ALA A 478 11.04 38.61 4.64
C ALA A 478 11.80 39.96 4.59
N ASN A 479 12.67 40.15 3.58
CA ASN A 479 13.40 41.41 3.34
C ASN A 479 12.76 42.27 2.24
N ASN A 480 11.63 41.85 1.67
CA ASN A 480 10.93 42.61 0.65
C ASN A 480 10.31 43.89 1.29
N PRO A 481 10.42 45.07 0.66
CA PRO A 481 9.81 46.31 1.15
C PRO A 481 8.28 46.37 0.94
N SER A 482 7.71 45.50 0.10
CA SER A 482 6.28 45.51 -0.26
C SER A 482 5.37 44.67 0.66
N ILE A 483 5.93 43.89 1.59
CA ILE A 483 5.14 43.12 2.57
C ILE A 483 4.80 43.93 3.82
N THR A 484 3.69 43.57 4.45
CA THR A 484 3.28 44.08 5.76
C THR A 484 4.21 43.63 6.89
N GLU A 485 4.11 44.25 8.06
CA GLU A 485 4.91 43.84 9.21
C GLU A 485 4.43 42.51 9.81
N ASP A 486 3.13 42.21 9.75
CA ASP A 486 2.59 40.92 10.20
C ASP A 486 3.13 39.77 9.33
N GLU A 487 3.11 39.91 8.00
CA GLU A 487 3.77 38.96 7.08
C GLU A 487 5.27 38.85 7.35
N ARG A 488 5.95 39.97 7.68
CA ARG A 488 7.38 39.96 8.00
C ARG A 488 7.66 39.12 9.25
N VAL A 489 6.83 39.24 10.28
CA VAL A 489 6.93 38.44 11.52
C VAL A 489 6.62 36.96 11.24
N GLU A 490 5.57 36.65 10.47
CA GLU A 490 5.26 35.27 10.07
C GLU A 490 6.43 34.62 9.29
N LEU A 491 7.01 35.32 8.32
CA LEU A 491 8.15 34.83 7.54
C LEU A 491 9.42 34.67 8.39
N GLN A 492 9.66 35.56 9.37
CA GLN A 492 10.78 35.42 10.31
C GLN A 492 10.61 34.21 11.23
N ASN A 493 9.39 33.92 11.68
CA ASN A 493 9.09 32.70 12.44
C ASN A 493 9.32 31.45 11.58
N ALA A 494 8.82 31.45 10.33
CA ALA A 494 9.01 30.36 9.37
C ALA A 494 10.49 30.02 9.12
N LEU A 495 11.39 31.00 9.10
CA LEU A 495 12.84 30.75 8.99
C LEU A 495 13.40 29.88 10.13
N THR A 496 12.84 30.00 11.34
CA THR A 496 13.24 29.22 12.52
C THR A 496 12.73 27.78 12.44
N GLU A 497 11.51 27.60 11.93
CA GLU A 497 10.92 26.28 11.69
C GLU A 497 11.63 25.53 10.57
N LEU A 498 11.95 26.23 9.47
CA LEU A 498 12.73 25.70 8.35
C LEU A 498 14.12 25.20 8.79
N ASP A 499 14.77 25.87 9.75
CA ASP A 499 16.04 25.40 10.32
C ASP A 499 15.93 24.10 11.13
N ASN A 500 14.74 23.73 11.59
CA ASN A 500 14.48 22.45 12.25
C ASN A 500 14.05 21.40 11.22
N GLN A 501 13.18 21.75 10.26
CA GLN A 501 12.78 20.87 9.16
C GLN A 501 13.97 20.46 8.29
N ALA A 502 14.89 21.38 7.99
CA ALA A 502 16.12 21.08 7.24
C ALA A 502 16.92 19.96 7.90
N LYS A 503 17.16 20.04 9.21
CA LYS A 503 17.89 19.00 9.97
C LYS A 503 17.15 17.67 9.98
N TYR A 504 15.84 17.72 10.16
CA TYR A 504 14.96 16.57 10.30
C TYR A 504 14.85 15.78 8.98
N TYR A 505 14.66 16.45 7.84
CA TYR A 505 14.52 15.80 6.53
C TYR A 505 15.84 15.62 5.74
N ASN A 506 16.98 16.15 6.22
CA ASN A 506 18.24 16.17 5.44
C ASN A 506 18.65 14.79 4.89
N GLU A 507 18.68 13.77 5.74
CA GLU A 507 19.13 12.44 5.34
C GLU A 507 18.12 11.75 4.41
N ILE A 508 16.83 12.02 4.56
CA ILE A 508 15.77 11.51 3.66
C ILE A 508 15.95 12.12 2.27
N HIS A 509 16.02 13.45 2.17
CA HIS A 509 16.18 14.15 0.89
C HIS A 509 17.53 13.82 0.24
N LYS A 510 18.58 13.58 1.03
CA LYS A 510 19.87 13.07 0.57
C LYS A 510 19.77 11.64 0.01
N LYS A 511 19.03 10.74 0.67
CA LYS A 511 18.79 9.38 0.17
C LYS A 511 17.95 9.38 -1.11
N ILE A 512 16.92 10.22 -1.20
CA ILE A 512 16.13 10.42 -2.44
C ILE A 512 17.01 10.90 -3.59
N ARG A 513 17.83 11.93 -3.37
CA ARG A 513 18.80 12.42 -4.39
C ARG A 513 19.77 11.33 -4.83
N GLN A 514 20.24 10.49 -3.90
CA GLN A 514 21.08 9.34 -4.21
C GLN A 514 20.32 8.32 -5.09
N GLN A 515 19.12 7.90 -4.70
CA GLN A 515 18.31 6.93 -5.46
C GLN A 515 18.02 7.40 -6.88
N LEU A 516 17.66 8.69 -7.06
CA LEU A 516 17.45 9.28 -8.38
C LEU A 516 18.73 9.27 -9.21
N THR A 517 19.87 9.65 -8.62
CA THR A 517 21.17 9.65 -9.32
C THR A 517 21.62 8.23 -9.70
N GLU A 518 21.42 7.25 -8.81
CA GLU A 518 21.71 5.83 -9.05
C GLU A 518 20.83 5.26 -10.18
N ALA A 519 19.59 5.74 -10.30
CA ALA A 519 18.67 5.42 -11.40
C ALA A 519 18.88 6.27 -12.67
N GLY A 520 19.99 7.01 -12.80
CA GLY A 520 20.31 7.81 -13.98
C GLY A 520 19.45 9.06 -14.18
N LEU A 521 18.77 9.55 -13.13
CA LEU A 521 17.98 10.78 -13.14
C LEU A 521 18.77 11.93 -12.51
N THR A 522 18.42 13.17 -12.89
CA THR A 522 19.08 14.39 -12.42
C THR A 522 18.25 15.08 -11.34
N PRO A 523 18.64 15.01 -10.05
CA PRO A 523 17.93 15.71 -8.98
C PRO A 523 18.15 17.24 -9.05
N VAL A 524 17.08 18.00 -9.15
CA VAL A 524 17.07 19.48 -9.17
C VAL A 524 16.49 20.01 -7.86
N ARG A 525 17.35 20.54 -6.99
CA ARG A 525 16.94 21.12 -5.70
C ARG A 525 16.17 22.43 -5.91
N THR A 526 15.03 22.58 -5.26
CA THR A 526 14.20 23.79 -5.36
C THR A 526 13.52 24.15 -4.04
N ALA A 527 13.02 25.38 -3.93
CA ALA A 527 12.00 25.68 -2.94
C ALA A 527 10.67 25.10 -3.43
N GLY A 528 9.94 24.39 -2.56
CA GLY A 528 8.76 23.63 -2.98
C GLY A 528 7.67 23.61 -1.91
N ALA A 529 7.91 22.93 -0.81
CA ALA A 529 6.90 22.64 0.22
C ALA A 529 7.38 23.03 1.63
N PHE A 530 6.65 23.93 2.29
CA PHE A 530 6.92 24.48 3.62
C PHE A 530 5.69 25.20 4.21
N HIS A 531 5.83 25.77 5.42
CA HIS A 531 4.76 26.50 6.10
C HIS A 531 5.19 27.94 6.44
N VAL A 532 4.21 28.84 6.53
CA VAL A 532 4.37 30.22 7.00
C VAL A 532 3.22 30.52 7.96
N GLY A 533 3.46 30.36 9.27
CA GLY A 533 2.39 30.39 10.27
C GLY A 533 1.38 29.27 10.03
N GLU A 534 0.09 29.59 9.91
CA GLU A 534 -0.96 28.61 9.58
C GLU A 534 -1.10 28.35 8.05
N LYS A 535 -0.31 29.01 7.20
CA LYS A 535 -0.41 28.90 5.73
C LYS A 535 0.51 27.80 5.21
N ASN A 536 -0.04 26.87 4.44
CA ASN A 536 0.72 25.82 3.76
C ASN A 536 1.14 26.32 2.37
N VAL A 537 2.43 26.30 2.07
CA VAL A 537 2.96 26.56 0.73
C VAL A 537 3.43 25.24 0.15
N ASN A 538 2.87 24.82 -0.99
CA ASN A 538 3.34 23.65 -1.71
C ASN A 538 3.27 23.88 -3.22
N TRP A 539 4.40 24.24 -3.82
CA TRP A 539 4.55 24.35 -5.27
C TRP A 539 5.06 23.07 -5.94
N MET A 540 5.02 21.92 -5.27
CA MET A 540 5.38 20.60 -5.83
C MET A 540 4.15 19.83 -6.29
N ASN A 541 3.05 19.91 -5.52
CA ASN A 541 1.74 19.35 -5.84
C ASN A 541 1.02 20.26 -6.87
N GLY A 542 1.35 20.09 -8.15
CA GLY A 542 0.74 20.85 -9.25
C GLY A 542 1.01 20.28 -10.63
N ILE A 543 0.17 20.68 -11.58
CA ILE A 543 0.11 20.14 -12.94
C ILE A 543 1.17 20.79 -13.82
N MET A 544 2.07 20.00 -14.40
CA MET A 544 3.07 20.44 -15.36
C MET A 544 2.82 19.84 -16.75
N GLY A 545 3.14 20.58 -17.81
CA GLY A 545 3.02 20.08 -19.17
C GLY A 545 3.21 21.13 -20.25
N THR A 546 2.66 20.85 -21.43
CA THR A 546 2.69 21.69 -22.61
C THR A 546 1.30 21.85 -23.22
N GLY A 547 1.02 23.05 -23.70
CA GLY A 547 -0.12 23.38 -24.54
C GLY A 547 0.34 24.26 -25.69
N ASN A 548 -0.10 25.51 -25.72
CA ASN A 548 0.47 26.58 -26.56
C ASN A 548 1.92 26.91 -26.17
N SER A 549 2.28 26.71 -24.90
CA SER A 549 3.64 26.85 -24.36
C SER A 549 3.92 25.77 -23.30
N LYS A 550 5.14 25.70 -22.78
CA LYS A 550 5.40 25.00 -21.50
C LYS A 550 4.67 25.74 -20.39
N PHE A 551 4.00 25.02 -19.49
CA PHE A 551 3.31 25.63 -18.36
C PHE A 551 3.49 24.85 -17.06
N TYR A 552 3.24 25.54 -15.94
CA TYR A 552 3.10 24.94 -14.63
C TYR A 552 1.95 25.58 -13.86
N ILE A 553 0.95 24.79 -13.46
CA ILE A 553 -0.20 25.23 -12.66
C ILE A 553 0.02 24.74 -11.23
N THR A 554 -0.04 25.63 -10.25
CA THR A 554 0.37 25.30 -8.88
C THR A 554 -0.37 26.12 -7.82
N ASN A 555 -0.30 25.68 -6.57
CA ASN A 555 -0.98 26.29 -5.44
C ASN A 555 -0.48 27.73 -5.18
N ALA A 556 -1.37 28.70 -5.08
CA ALA A 556 -1.02 30.07 -4.70
C ALA A 556 -0.75 30.20 -3.20
N SER A 557 0.36 30.83 -2.81
CA SER A 557 0.49 31.37 -1.45
C SER A 557 -0.25 32.71 -1.35
N SER A 558 -0.89 32.97 -0.20
CA SER A 558 -1.42 34.30 0.15
C SER A 558 -0.33 35.36 0.29
N VAL A 559 0.92 34.97 0.61
CA VAL A 559 2.08 35.86 0.65
C VAL A 559 2.66 36.00 -0.76
N SER A 560 2.10 36.92 -1.54
CA SER A 560 2.33 37.07 -2.99
C SER A 560 3.81 37.09 -3.41
N VAL A 561 4.68 37.74 -2.62
CA VAL A 561 6.12 37.85 -2.92
C VAL A 561 6.87 36.50 -2.90
N LEU A 562 6.30 35.46 -2.27
CA LEU A 562 6.83 34.10 -2.37
C LEU A 562 6.56 33.51 -3.76
N ASN A 563 5.36 33.71 -4.29
CA ASN A 563 4.97 33.26 -5.63
C ASN A 563 5.86 33.93 -6.69
N ASP A 564 6.07 35.26 -6.59
CA ASP A 564 6.94 36.01 -7.50
C ASP A 564 8.38 35.48 -7.52
N ALA A 565 8.93 35.17 -6.35
CA ALA A 565 10.29 34.66 -6.23
C ALA A 565 10.41 33.21 -6.74
N PHE A 566 9.39 32.38 -6.56
CA PHE A 566 9.37 31.02 -7.13
C PHE A 566 9.23 31.06 -8.65
N GLN A 567 8.37 31.94 -9.17
CA GLN A 567 8.20 32.15 -10.61
C GLN A 567 9.52 32.56 -11.28
N GLN A 568 10.25 33.52 -10.70
CA GLN A 568 11.56 33.94 -11.21
C GLN A 568 12.56 32.78 -11.21
N TRP A 569 12.56 31.95 -10.17
CA TRP A 569 13.43 30.77 -10.08
C TRP A 569 13.10 29.71 -11.14
N ILE A 570 11.83 29.29 -11.25
CA ILE A 570 11.44 28.23 -12.19
C ILE A 570 11.57 28.70 -13.65
N GLN A 571 11.32 29.98 -13.96
CA GLN A 571 11.54 30.53 -15.30
C GLN A 571 13.01 30.62 -15.70
N HIS A 572 13.93 30.72 -14.73
CA HIS A 572 15.35 30.59 -14.97
C HIS A 572 15.77 29.12 -15.20
N THR A 573 15.24 28.20 -14.40
CA THR A 573 15.57 26.76 -14.45
C THR A 573 14.93 26.04 -15.66
N VAL A 574 13.72 26.47 -16.09
CA VAL A 574 12.98 25.96 -17.25
C VAL A 574 12.64 27.14 -18.17
N PRO A 575 13.54 27.50 -19.11
CA PRO A 575 13.31 28.63 -20.01
C PRO A 575 12.04 28.47 -20.84
N GLY A 576 11.21 29.52 -20.86
CA GLY A 576 9.96 29.57 -21.62
C GLY A 576 8.75 28.94 -20.93
N ILE A 577 8.82 28.63 -19.63
CA ILE A 577 7.66 28.17 -18.86
C ILE A 577 6.76 29.33 -18.40
N SER A 578 5.44 29.16 -18.58
CA SER A 578 4.39 30.02 -18.02
C SER A 578 3.93 29.46 -16.67
N VAL A 579 3.97 30.24 -15.60
CA VAL A 579 3.60 29.79 -14.24
C VAL A 579 2.25 30.36 -13.85
N TYR A 580 1.38 29.51 -13.32
CA TYR A 580 0.00 29.83 -12.98
C TYR A 580 -0.29 29.44 -11.54
N PHE A 581 -0.24 30.43 -10.64
CA PHE A 581 -0.68 30.25 -9.25
C PHE A 581 -2.20 30.34 -9.18
N VAL A 582 -2.86 29.28 -8.72
CA VAL A 582 -4.33 29.18 -8.63
C VAL A 582 -4.81 28.96 -7.18
N GLY A 583 -6.10 29.14 -6.95
CA GLY A 583 -6.76 29.12 -5.64
C GLY A 583 -6.49 30.37 -4.82
N LYS A 584 -6.38 31.55 -5.46
CA LYS A 584 -5.99 32.81 -4.80
C LYS A 584 -7.07 33.44 -3.93
N GLU A 585 -8.34 33.23 -4.28
CA GLU A 585 -9.48 33.81 -3.57
C GLU A 585 -9.69 33.17 -2.18
N ALA A 586 -10.26 33.95 -1.25
CA ALA A 586 -10.44 33.54 0.14
C ALA A 586 -11.51 32.45 0.30
N SER A 587 -11.21 31.37 1.03
CA SER A 587 -12.16 30.29 1.30
C SER A 587 -13.05 30.63 2.50
N SER A 588 -14.20 31.27 2.25
CA SER A 588 -15.09 31.80 3.30
C SER A 588 -15.71 30.76 4.26
N ASP A 589 -15.77 29.49 3.85
CA ASP A 589 -16.77 28.56 4.42
C ASP A 589 -16.21 27.41 5.28
N ILE A 590 -14.92 27.07 5.14
CA ILE A 590 -14.42 25.75 5.60
C ILE A 590 -13.55 25.84 6.85
N PHE A 591 -12.82 26.94 7.06
CA PHE A 591 -12.08 27.21 8.29
C PHE A 591 -12.24 28.68 8.70
N ARG A 592 -12.30 28.96 10.02
CA ARG A 592 -12.31 30.33 10.56
C ARG A 592 -10.91 30.99 10.52
N ARG A 593 -10.17 30.73 9.44
CA ARG A 593 -8.78 31.14 9.21
C ARG A 593 -8.74 31.90 7.90
N ASN A 594 -7.90 32.93 7.82
CA ASN A 594 -7.76 33.77 6.62
C ASN A 594 -6.89 33.06 5.56
N LEU A 595 -7.31 31.88 5.11
CA LEU A 595 -6.64 31.08 4.09
C LEU A 595 -7.27 31.33 2.72
N ASN A 596 -6.45 31.36 1.68
CA ASN A 596 -6.97 31.24 0.32
C ASN A 596 -7.44 29.80 0.03
N GLN A 597 -8.08 29.57 -1.12
CA GLN A 597 -8.59 28.24 -1.47
C GLN A 597 -7.47 27.20 -1.61
N ALA A 598 -6.32 27.55 -2.17
CA ALA A 598 -5.19 26.63 -2.32
C ALA A 598 -4.60 26.21 -0.96
N GLU A 599 -4.41 27.15 -0.04
CA GLU A 599 -3.99 26.91 1.34
C GLU A 599 -5.03 26.10 2.11
N ALA A 600 -6.33 26.32 1.89
CA ALA A 600 -7.40 25.53 2.49
C ALA A 600 -7.44 24.08 1.97
N LEU A 601 -7.15 23.87 0.67
CA LEU A 601 -6.93 22.54 0.11
C LEU A 601 -5.66 21.90 0.69
N LEU A 602 -4.53 22.60 0.70
CA LEU A 602 -3.29 22.10 1.30
C LEU A 602 -3.39 21.83 2.82
N PHE A 603 -4.26 22.53 3.55
CA PHE A 603 -4.44 22.32 4.99
C PHE A 603 -5.23 21.04 5.31
N ALA A 604 -6.15 20.64 4.45
CA ALA A 604 -7.11 19.57 4.77
C ALA A 604 -7.22 18.44 3.72
N GLN A 605 -6.60 18.60 2.54
CA GLN A 605 -7.03 17.96 1.29
C GLN A 605 -5.91 17.78 0.22
N GLY A 606 -4.63 17.69 0.59
CA GLY A 606 -3.53 17.33 -0.34
C GLY A 606 -3.00 18.45 -1.25
N GLY A 607 -3.88 19.23 -1.90
CA GLY A 607 -3.54 20.37 -2.77
C GLY A 607 -4.20 20.30 -4.16
N LEU A 608 -3.72 21.09 -5.13
CA LEU A 608 -4.25 21.13 -6.50
C LEU A 608 -4.18 19.79 -7.23
N ASP A 609 -3.02 19.11 -7.22
CA ASP A 609 -2.77 17.94 -8.06
C ASP A 609 -3.67 16.78 -7.66
N CYS A 610 -3.74 16.51 -6.35
CA CYS A 610 -4.61 15.52 -5.72
C CYS A 610 -6.09 15.64 -6.16
N VAL A 611 -6.56 16.87 -6.40
CA VAL A 611 -7.95 17.16 -6.78
C VAL A 611 -8.17 17.30 -8.29
N THR A 612 -7.17 16.97 -9.13
CA THR A 612 -7.23 17.11 -10.59
C THR A 612 -6.80 15.85 -11.30
N ILE A 613 -7.32 15.63 -12.49
CA ILE A 613 -6.81 14.67 -13.46
C ILE A 613 -6.39 15.43 -14.71
N HIS A 614 -5.23 15.14 -15.30
CA HIS A 614 -4.76 15.79 -16.53
C HIS A 614 -4.36 14.78 -17.62
N PHE A 615 -4.75 15.08 -18.87
CA PHE A 615 -4.70 14.15 -20.02
C PHE A 615 -4.18 14.78 -21.30
N GLU A 616 -3.66 13.94 -22.20
CA GLU A 616 -2.95 14.33 -23.43
C GLU A 616 -3.74 14.53 -24.72
#